data_AF-A0A327ZNP3-F1
#
_entry.id   AF-A0A327ZNP3-F1
#
_cell.length_a   1.000
_cell.length_b   1.000
_cell.length_c   1.000
_cell.angle_alpha   90.00
_cell.angle_beta   90.00
_cell.angle_gamma   90.00
#
_symmetry.space_group_name_H-M   'P 1'
#
loop_
_entity.id
_entity.type
_entity.pdbx_description
1 polymer ?
#
loop_
_entity_poly.entity_id
_entity_poly.type
_entity_poly.pdbx_seq_one_letter_code
_entity_poly.pdbx_strand_id
1 'polypeptide(L)'
;MERRGTNKTYYLNDSTLNKIDELKEEKGFANMNQVLTYLFEKEEQALEDNYNLKSINDRLSTIDKKSEMILEIVSWSADRHDHIPMLSFKEGQNISYNKAKEFVEEKQMKAPIKKKSSFFL
;
A
#
# COMPACT_ATOMS: atom_id res chain seq x y z
N MET A 1 32.00 -29.83 -21.03
CA MET A 1 32.90 -29.42 -19.92
C MET A 1 32.13 -29.61 -18.62
N GLU A 2 32.51 -30.61 -17.83
CA GLU A 2 31.96 -30.80 -16.48
C GLU A 2 32.34 -29.59 -15.62
N ARG A 3 31.34 -28.89 -15.06
CA ARG A 3 31.57 -27.83 -14.09
C ARG A 3 32.10 -28.49 -12.81
N ARG A 4 33.41 -28.60 -12.65
CA ARG A 4 34.02 -28.94 -11.36
C ARG A 4 33.59 -27.86 -10.36
N GLY A 5 32.75 -28.23 -9.39
CA GLY A 5 32.37 -27.34 -8.31
C GLY A 5 33.62 -26.84 -7.60
N THR A 6 33.77 -25.52 -7.47
CA THR A 6 34.84 -24.93 -6.66
C THR A 6 34.45 -25.08 -5.19
N ASN A 7 35.10 -26.01 -4.49
CA ASN A 7 34.98 -26.12 -3.04
C ASN A 7 35.61 -24.87 -2.42
N LYS A 8 34.83 -24.15 -1.61
CA LYS A 8 35.29 -23.00 -0.83
C LYS A 8 35.19 -23.34 0.65
N THR A 9 36.27 -23.09 1.38
CA THR A 9 36.32 -23.24 2.83
C THR A 9 36.11 -21.87 3.47
N TYR A 10 35.20 -21.79 4.43
CA TYR A 10 34.94 -20.59 5.21
C TYR A 10 35.21 -20.89 6.69
N TYR A 11 35.82 -19.92 7.37
CA TYR A 11 36.07 -20.00 8.81
C TYR A 11 35.02 -19.15 9.51
N LEU A 12 34.34 -19.75 10.48
CA LEU A 12 33.38 -19.08 11.34
C LEU A 12 34.03 -18.81 12.69
N ASN A 13 33.56 -17.78 13.39
CA ASN A 13 33.98 -17.55 14.77
C ASN A 13 33.31 -18.56 15.71
N ASP A 14 33.91 -18.78 16.88
CA ASP A 14 33.44 -19.78 17.84
C ASP A 14 31.99 -19.53 18.29
N SER A 15 31.59 -18.27 18.45
CA SER A 15 30.22 -17.92 18.82
C SER A 15 29.19 -18.36 17.77
N THR A 16 29.51 -18.21 16.48
CA THR A 16 28.62 -18.63 15.39
C THR A 16 28.60 -20.16 15.30
N LEU A 17 29.75 -20.81 15.50
CA LEU A 17 29.84 -22.27 15.49
C LEU A 17 28.96 -22.89 16.59
N ASN A 18 29.05 -22.37 17.81
CA ASN A 18 28.22 -22.84 18.93
C ASN A 18 26.72 -22.68 18.65
N LYS A 19 26.29 -21.55 18.09
CA LYS A 19 24.87 -21.32 17.73
C LYS A 19 24.38 -22.30 16.66
N ILE A 20 25.24 -22.62 15.70
CA ILE A 20 24.90 -23.56 14.63
C ILE A 20 24.82 -24.99 15.19
N ASP A 21 25.70 -25.35 16.12
CA ASP A 21 25.65 -26.65 16.80
C ASP A 21 24.43 -26.77 17.72
N GLU A 22 24.08 -25.72 18.47
CA GLU A 22 22.83 -25.65 19.24
C GLU A 22 21.62 -25.87 18.32
N LEU A 23 21.56 -25.16 17.19
CA LEU A 23 20.49 -25.32 16.20
C LEU A 23 20.43 -26.75 15.62
N LYS A 24 21.60 -27.36 15.38
CA LYS A 24 21.71 -28.74 14.90
C LYS A 24 21.11 -29.73 15.90
N GLU A 25 21.42 -29.57 17.19
CA GLU A 25 20.90 -30.41 18.26
C GLU A 25 19.39 -30.21 18.44
N GLU A 26 18.92 -28.97 18.50
CA GLU A 26 17.50 -28.62 18.67
C GLU A 26 16.61 -29.22 17.57
N LYS A 27 17.11 -29.25 16.33
CA LYS A 27 16.37 -29.77 15.17
C LYS A 27 16.67 -31.24 14.87
N GLY A 28 17.58 -31.87 15.61
CA GLY A 28 17.96 -33.27 15.40
C GLY A 28 18.64 -33.53 14.05
N PHE A 29 19.40 -32.57 13.53
CA PHE A 29 20.09 -32.69 12.25
C PHE A 29 21.34 -33.58 12.37
N ALA A 30 21.51 -34.50 11.42
CA ALA A 30 22.61 -35.46 11.42
C ALA A 30 23.94 -34.82 10.99
N ASN A 31 23.90 -33.81 10.10
CA ASN A 31 25.10 -33.18 9.53
C ASN A 31 24.91 -31.68 9.30
N MET A 32 26.03 -30.98 9.11
CA MET A 32 26.05 -29.53 8.95
C MET A 32 25.41 -29.06 7.64
N ASN A 33 25.40 -29.91 6.61
CA ASN A 33 24.73 -29.57 5.35
C ASN A 33 23.22 -29.40 5.57
N GLN A 34 22.60 -30.24 6.40
CA GLN A 34 21.18 -30.11 6.76
C GLN A 34 20.90 -28.81 7.50
N VAL A 35 21.79 -28.38 8.39
CA VAL A 35 21.67 -27.11 9.11
C VAL A 35 21.72 -25.93 8.13
N LEU A 36 22.68 -25.94 7.19
CA LEU A 36 22.81 -24.90 6.18
C LEU A 36 21.60 -24.86 5.25
N THR A 37 21.13 -26.02 4.76
CA THR A 37 19.91 -26.10 3.94
C THR A 37 18.72 -25.49 4.69
N TYR A 38 18.53 -25.84 5.95
CA TYR A 38 17.44 -25.29 6.77
C TYR A 38 17.52 -23.77 6.93
N LEU A 39 18.72 -23.23 7.17
CA LEU A 39 18.93 -21.79 7.29
C LEU A 39 18.60 -21.05 5.98
N PHE A 40 19.02 -21.60 4.84
CA PHE A 40 18.70 -21.01 3.53
C PHE A 40 17.20 -21.06 3.23
N GLU A 41 16.52 -22.18 3.52
CA GLU A 41 15.06 -22.29 3.35
C GLU A 41 14.32 -21.28 4.24
N LYS A 42 14.81 -21.03 5.46
CA LYS A 42 14.22 -20.04 6.36
C LYS A 42 14.44 -18.61 5.89
N GLU A 43 15.60 -18.32 5.33
CA GLU A 43 15.87 -17.02 4.71
C GLU A 43 14.99 -16.81 3.48
N GLU A 44 14.86 -17.81 2.61
CA GLU A 44 13.98 -17.76 1.43
C GLU A 44 12.52 -17.53 1.83
N GLN A 45 12.04 -18.26 2.82
CA GLN A 45 10.68 -18.09 3.36
C GLN A 45 10.49 -16.70 4.00
N ALA A 46 11.47 -16.21 4.77
CA ALA A 46 11.42 -14.87 5.34
C ALA A 46 11.46 -13.78 4.26
N LEU A 47 12.17 -14.01 3.16
CA LEU A 47 12.17 -13.10 2.01
C LEU A 47 10.82 -13.14 1.30
N GLU A 48 10.21 -14.30 1.07
CA GLU A 48 8.87 -14.38 0.49
C GLU A 48 7.82 -13.66 1.34
N ASP A 49 7.86 -13.88 2.65
CA ASP A 49 6.92 -13.27 3.61
C ASP A 49 7.10 -11.75 3.70
N ASN A 50 8.34 -11.25 3.71
CA ASN A 50 8.63 -9.82 3.78
C ASN A 50 8.42 -9.10 2.44
N TYR A 51 8.70 -9.77 1.32
CA TYR A 51 8.56 -9.12 0.02
C TYR A 51 7.14 -9.13 -0.49
N ASN A 52 6.27 -10.08 -0.07
CA ASN A 52 4.85 -10.17 -0.41
C ASN A 52 4.48 -9.51 -1.76
N LEU A 53 5.29 -9.78 -2.79
CA LEU A 53 5.30 -9.03 -4.06
C LEU A 53 3.97 -9.23 -4.79
N LYS A 54 3.34 -10.38 -4.52
CA LYS A 54 1.99 -10.72 -4.93
C LYS A 54 0.96 -9.78 -4.31
N SER A 55 1.07 -9.47 -3.01
CA SER A 55 0.20 -8.48 -2.34
C SER A 55 0.36 -7.07 -2.90
N ILE A 56 1.58 -6.65 -3.25
CA ILE A 56 1.82 -5.33 -3.83
C ILE A 56 1.19 -5.23 -5.23
N ASN A 57 1.40 -6.22 -6.08
CA ASN A 57 0.80 -6.24 -7.43
C ASN A 57 -0.73 -6.34 -7.38
N ASP A 58 -1.29 -7.13 -6.46
CA ASP A 58 -2.75 -7.24 -6.29
C ASP A 58 -3.35 -5.92 -5.76
N ARG A 59 -2.64 -5.23 -4.85
CA ARG A 59 -3.03 -3.89 -4.36
C ARG A 59 -2.95 -2.84 -5.47
N LEU A 60 -1.89 -2.86 -6.28
CA LEU A 60 -1.74 -1.95 -7.42
C LEU A 60 -2.83 -2.19 -8.47
N SER A 61 -3.12 -3.44 -8.82
CA SER A 61 -4.23 -3.79 -9.71
C SER A 61 -5.59 -3.33 -9.14
N THR A 62 -5.78 -3.43 -7.83
CA THR A 62 -6.99 -2.94 -7.17
C THR A 62 -7.10 -1.41 -7.23
N ILE A 63 -5.99 -0.69 -7.07
CA ILE A 63 -5.93 0.78 -7.20
C ILE A 63 -6.23 1.20 -8.64
N ASP A 64 -5.65 0.51 -9.62
CA ASP A 64 -5.82 0.77 -11.05
C ASP A 64 -7.29 0.67 -11.46
N LYS A 65 -7.93 -0.48 -11.15
CA LYS A 65 -9.38 -0.69 -11.40
C LYS A 65 -10.26 0.37 -10.75
N LYS A 66 -9.95 0.78 -9.52
CA LYS A 66 -10.71 1.83 -8.83
C LYS A 66 -10.52 3.20 -9.48
N SER A 67 -9.32 3.47 -9.99
CA SER A 67 -9.02 4.72 -10.69
C SER A 67 -9.76 4.80 -12.03
N GLU A 68 -9.81 3.69 -12.79
CA GLU A 68 -10.61 3.58 -14.01
C GLU A 68 -12.09 3.88 -13.74
N MET A 69 -12.69 3.24 -12.71
CA MET A 69 -14.08 3.49 -12.33
C MET A 69 -14.35 4.96 -11.98
N ILE A 70 -13.43 5.60 -11.25
CA ILE A 70 -13.57 7.02 -10.89
C ILE A 70 -13.54 7.89 -12.16
N LEU A 71 -12.61 7.63 -13.07
CA LEU A 71 -12.49 8.38 -14.32
C LEU A 71 -13.74 8.23 -15.19
N GLU A 72 -14.33 7.03 -15.23
CA GLU A 72 -15.58 6.78 -15.94
C GLU A 72 -16.74 7.56 -15.34
N ILE A 73 -16.89 7.55 -14.00
CA ILE A 73 -17.93 8.30 -13.29
C ILE A 73 -17.79 9.82 -13.52
N VAL A 74 -16.56 10.33 -13.47
CA VAL A 74 -16.27 11.75 -13.73
C VAL A 74 -16.61 12.10 -15.18
N SER A 75 -16.19 11.28 -16.15
CA SER A 75 -16.44 11.52 -17.57
C SER A 75 -17.93 11.51 -17.89
N TRP A 76 -18.66 10.50 -17.39
CA TRP A 76 -20.11 10.40 -17.57
C TRP A 76 -20.87 11.57 -16.95
N SER A 77 -20.42 12.05 -15.80
CA SER A 77 -21.05 13.17 -15.10
C SER A 77 -20.78 14.50 -15.80
N ALA A 78 -19.55 14.71 -16.28
CA ALA A 78 -19.21 15.89 -17.09
C ALA A 78 -20.02 15.93 -18.38
N ASP A 79 -20.14 14.81 -19.09
CA ASP A 79 -20.87 14.73 -20.37
C ASP A 79 -22.38 15.01 -20.22
N ARG A 80 -22.98 14.66 -19.08
CA ARG A 80 -24.46 14.75 -18.90
C ARG A 80 -24.94 15.90 -18.04
N HIS A 81 -24.14 16.37 -17.10
CA HIS A 81 -24.57 17.33 -16.10
C HIS A 81 -23.69 18.59 -16.08
N ASP A 82 -22.68 18.68 -16.95
CA ASP A 82 -21.68 19.74 -16.99
C ASP A 82 -21.07 20.00 -15.60
N HIS A 83 -20.98 18.93 -14.79
CA HIS A 83 -20.60 18.96 -13.39
C HIS A 83 -19.70 17.77 -13.07
N ILE A 84 -18.56 18.06 -12.43
CA ILE A 84 -17.62 17.04 -11.96
C ILE A 84 -18.04 16.61 -10.55
N PRO A 85 -18.30 15.31 -10.32
CA PRO A 85 -18.72 14.81 -9.03
C PRO A 85 -17.57 14.94 -8.03
N MET A 86 -17.90 15.49 -6.86
CA MET A 86 -16.93 15.72 -5.81
C MET A 86 -16.76 14.44 -4.98
N LEU A 87 -15.65 13.74 -5.19
CA LEU A 87 -15.31 12.51 -4.49
C LEU A 87 -14.45 12.84 -3.26
N SER A 88 -14.89 12.46 -2.06
CA SER A 88 -14.10 12.59 -0.83
C SER A 88 -13.68 11.22 -0.29
N PHE A 89 -12.40 11.06 0.02
CA PHE A 89 -11.86 9.86 0.69
C PHE A 89 -11.61 10.19 2.17
N LYS A 90 -12.16 9.40 3.11
CA LYS A 90 -11.94 9.58 4.58
C LYS A 90 -10.47 9.27 4.96
N GLU A 91 -9.86 9.80 6.02
CA GLU A 91 -10.28 10.63 7.15
C GLU A 91 -9.19 11.71 7.37
N GLY A 92 -9.57 12.98 7.55
CA GLY A 92 -8.64 14.14 7.58
C GLY A 92 -8.91 15.18 6.49
N GLN A 93 -9.52 14.79 5.36
CA GLN A 93 -10.03 15.71 4.33
C GLN A 93 -11.29 16.48 4.76
N ASN A 94 -11.89 16.11 5.90
CA ASN A 94 -13.05 16.77 6.49
C ASN A 94 -12.76 18.26 6.79
N ILE A 95 -11.52 18.62 7.12
CA ILE A 95 -11.18 20.01 7.45
C ILE A 95 -11.14 20.89 6.20
N SER A 96 -10.50 20.43 5.12
CA SER A 96 -10.44 21.19 3.86
C SER A 96 -11.80 21.23 3.15
N TYR A 97 -12.56 20.13 3.22
CA TYR A 97 -13.93 20.07 2.73
C TYR A 97 -14.88 20.98 3.52
N ASN A 98 -14.84 20.93 4.86
CA ASN A 98 -15.66 21.81 5.69
C ASN A 98 -15.28 23.27 5.52
N LYS A 99 -13.98 23.60 5.38
CA LYS A 99 -13.55 24.97 5.07
C LYS A 99 -14.01 25.45 3.70
N ALA A 100 -13.98 24.59 2.67
CA ALA A 100 -14.49 24.94 1.35
C ALA A 100 -16.02 25.11 1.36
N LYS A 101 -16.74 24.27 2.11
CA LYS A 101 -18.18 24.36 2.31
C LYS A 101 -18.57 25.62 3.09
N GLU A 102 -17.91 25.91 4.21
CA GLU A 102 -18.08 27.15 5.00
C GLU A 102 -17.84 28.39 4.14
N PHE A 103 -16.80 28.40 3.30
CA PHE A 103 -16.52 29.54 2.42
C PHE A 103 -17.61 29.78 1.36
N VAL A 104 -18.25 28.72 0.87
CA VAL A 104 -19.37 28.80 -0.09
C VAL A 104 -20.66 29.22 0.62
N GLU A 105 -20.94 28.67 1.80
CA GLU A 105 -22.12 29.00 2.61
C GLU A 105 -22.06 30.43 3.18
N GLU A 106 -20.88 30.92 3.60
CA GLU A 106 -20.68 32.30 4.03
C GLU A 106 -20.89 33.31 2.89
N LYS A 107 -20.51 32.96 1.65
CA LYS A 107 -20.80 33.80 0.48
C LYS A 107 -22.28 33.82 0.11
N GLN A 108 -23.02 32.74 0.38
CA GLN A 108 -24.48 32.73 0.22
C GLN A 108 -25.18 33.54 1.32
N MET A 109 -24.68 33.53 2.57
CA MET A 109 -25.21 34.37 3.65
C MET A 109 -24.90 35.87 3.49
N LYS A 110 -23.84 36.22 2.73
CA LYS A 110 -23.49 37.62 2.38
C LYS A 110 -24.17 38.12 1.11
N ALA A 111 -24.94 37.31 0.40
CA ALA A 111 -25.83 37.84 -0.62
C ALA A 111 -26.88 38.70 0.10
N PRO A 112 -26.95 40.02 -0.16
CA PRO A 112 -27.94 40.85 0.51
C PRO A 112 -29.31 40.29 0.14
N ILE A 113 -30.07 39.86 1.15
CA ILE A 113 -31.51 39.67 1.03
C ILE A 113 -32.03 41.03 0.56
N LYS A 114 -32.29 41.16 -0.75
CA LYS A 114 -33.00 42.32 -1.28
C LYS A 114 -34.39 42.30 -0.65
N LYS A 115 -34.54 43.04 0.45
CA LYS A 115 -35.83 43.36 1.04
C LYS A 115 -36.68 44.02 -0.05
N LYS A 116 -37.88 43.45 -0.20
CA LYS A 116 -38.95 43.73 -1.17
C LYS A 116 -39.15 45.23 -1.43
N SER A 117 -39.56 45.56 -2.65
CA SER A 117 -40.56 46.61 -2.85
C SER A 117 -41.58 46.14 -3.88
N SER A 118 -42.77 45.87 -3.37
CA SER A 118 -44.04 45.93 -4.09
C SER A 118 -44.09 47.15 -5.00
N PHE A 119 -44.39 46.96 -6.28
CA PHE A 119 -45.12 47.96 -7.06
C PHE A 119 -46.18 47.24 -7.88
N PHE A 120 -47.43 47.46 -7.47
CA PHE A 120 -48.58 47.45 -8.35
C PHE A 120 -48.41 48.56 -9.37
N LEU A 121 -48.65 48.23 -10.65
CA LEU A 121 -49.50 48.95 -11.60
C LEU A 121 -49.57 48.14 -12.90
#